data_AF-A0A7W0KZ24-F1
#
_entry.id   AF-A0A7W0KZ24-F1
#
_cell.length_a   1.000
_cell.length_b   1.000
_cell.length_c   1.000
_cell.angle_alpha   90.00
_cell.angle_beta   90.00
_cell.angle_gamma   90.00
#
_symmetry.space_group_name_H-M   'P 1'
#
loop_
_entity.id
_entity.type
_entity.pdbx_description
1 polymer ?
#
loop_
_entity_poly.entity_id
_entity_poly.type
_entity_poly.pdbx_seq_one_letter_code
_entity_poly.pdbx_strand_id
1 'polypeptide(L)'
;MPFDLDATTHAYIPAANGGTQTVTSDDLDADQVALIRSHLQAEAVAFASGDFEDPVDIHGADMPGVAALSAGADRIDVTYEDIDAGAQIVFSTDDPELVTAILDWFDAQTSDHGDHAQQS
;
A
#
# COMPACT_ATOMS: atom_id res chain seq x y z
N MET A 1 1.85 10.56 -6.16
CA MET A 1 0.52 10.74 -5.54
C MET A 1 -0.26 11.88 -6.20
N PRO A 2 -1.56 11.70 -6.48
CA PRO A 2 -2.43 12.74 -7.03
C PRO A 2 -3.08 13.66 -5.98
N PHE A 3 -2.73 13.52 -4.70
CA PHE A 3 -3.21 14.30 -3.55
C PHE A 3 -2.04 14.98 -2.82
N ASP A 4 -2.34 15.95 -1.96
CA ASP A 4 -1.33 16.63 -1.13
C ASP A 4 -0.82 15.70 -0.03
N LEU A 5 0.47 15.34 -0.10
CA LEU A 5 1.13 14.46 0.86
C LEU A 5 1.24 15.06 2.26
N ASP A 6 1.37 16.40 2.36
CA ASP A 6 1.50 17.10 3.65
C ASP A 6 0.18 17.13 4.43
N ALA A 7 -0.94 16.78 3.78
CA ALA A 7 -2.28 16.72 4.35
C ALA A 7 -2.82 15.28 4.42
N THR A 8 -1.93 14.29 4.32
CA THR A 8 -2.31 12.87 4.38
C THR A 8 -1.40 12.06 5.29
N THR A 9 -1.99 11.05 5.91
CA THR A 9 -1.29 10.02 6.65
C THR A 9 -1.31 8.71 5.87
N HIS A 10 -0.13 8.13 5.66
CA HIS A 10 0.06 6.78 5.13
C HIS A 10 0.37 5.82 6.29
N ALA A 11 -0.32 4.69 6.34
CA ALA A 11 -0.08 3.66 7.34
C ALA A 11 0.05 2.29 6.70
N TYR A 12 1.04 1.53 7.17
CA TYR A 12 1.29 0.14 6.76
C TYR A 12 1.21 -0.74 8.00
N ILE A 13 0.07 -1.42 8.17
CA ILE A 13 -0.25 -2.18 9.39
C ILE A 13 -0.05 -3.67 9.11
N PRO A 14 0.96 -4.31 9.73
CA PRO A 14 1.22 -5.74 9.52
C PRO A 14 0.13 -6.63 10.15
N ALA A 15 -0.13 -7.77 9.53
CA ALA A 15 -1.02 -8.81 10.03
C ALA A 15 -0.36 -10.20 9.92
N ALA A 16 -0.88 -11.19 10.65
CA ALA A 16 -0.29 -12.53 10.70
C ALA A 16 -0.20 -13.23 9.33
N ASN A 17 -1.08 -12.86 8.38
CA ASN A 17 -1.17 -13.42 7.04
C ASN A 17 -1.00 -12.37 5.92
N GLY A 18 -0.39 -11.21 6.22
CA GLY A 18 -0.21 -10.12 5.25
C GLY A 18 -0.21 -8.76 5.94
N GLY A 19 -1.09 -7.85 5.52
CA GLY A 19 -1.17 -6.52 6.10
C GLY A 19 -2.21 -5.62 5.44
N THR A 20 -2.36 -4.40 5.97
CA THR A 20 -3.23 -3.36 5.41
C THR A 20 -2.43 -2.08 5.15
N GLN A 21 -2.54 -1.56 3.93
CA GLN A 21 -2.13 -0.20 3.58
C GLN A 21 -3.35 0.71 3.73
N THR A 22 -3.18 1.84 4.39
CA THR A 22 -4.23 2.86 4.53
C THR A 22 -3.66 4.22 4.14
N VAL A 23 -4.46 5.02 3.43
CA VAL A 23 -4.18 6.43 3.20
C VAL A 23 -5.40 7.24 3.60
N THR A 24 -5.19 8.25 4.44
CA THR A 24 -6.25 9.12 4.96
C THR A 24 -5.90 10.59 4.81
N SER A 25 -6.89 11.43 4.52
CA SER A 25 -6.82 12.88 4.68
C SER A 25 -6.87 13.23 6.16
N ASP A 26 -5.98 14.13 6.59
CA ASP A 26 -5.85 14.53 7.99
C ASP A 26 -6.98 15.47 8.46
N ASP A 27 -7.61 16.20 7.53
CA ASP A 27 -8.64 17.20 7.79
C ASP A 27 -10.03 16.85 7.21
N LEU A 28 -10.16 15.67 6.60
CA LEU A 28 -11.37 15.19 5.91
C LEU A 28 -11.76 16.07 4.71
N ASP A 29 -10.81 16.75 4.07
CA ASP A 29 -11.07 17.48 2.84
C ASP A 29 -11.64 16.54 1.76
N ALA A 30 -12.80 16.91 1.21
CA ALA A 30 -13.56 16.03 0.33
C ALA A 30 -12.84 15.76 -1.01
N ASP A 31 -12.07 16.73 -1.50
CA ASP A 31 -11.30 16.58 -2.74
C ASP A 31 -10.10 15.64 -2.50
N GLN A 32 -9.39 15.80 -1.37
CA GLN A 32 -8.32 14.88 -0.94
C GLN A 32 -8.84 13.45 -0.77
N VAL A 33 -9.96 13.25 -0.06
CA VAL A 33 -10.57 11.92 0.12
C VAL A 33 -10.91 11.27 -1.22
N ALA A 34 -11.47 12.03 -2.18
CA ALA A 34 -11.79 11.51 -3.50
C ALA A 34 -10.54 11.11 -4.29
N LEU A 35 -9.47 11.91 -4.23
CA LEU A 35 -8.19 11.62 -4.88
C LEU A 35 -7.51 10.38 -4.28
N ILE A 36 -7.51 10.25 -2.95
CA ILE A 36 -7.00 9.08 -2.23
C ILE A 36 -7.71 7.81 -2.67
N ARG A 37 -9.05 7.81 -2.64
CA ARG A 37 -9.86 6.65 -3.06
C ARG A 37 -9.60 6.25 -4.49
N SER A 38 -9.59 7.22 -5.41
CA SER A 38 -9.29 6.95 -6.83
C SER A 38 -7.89 6.38 -7.02
N HIS A 39 -6.92 6.82 -6.22
CA HIS A 39 -5.55 6.33 -6.30
C HIS A 39 -5.44 4.89 -5.77
N LEU A 40 -5.90 4.62 -4.54
CA LEU A 40 -5.81 3.28 -3.95
C LEU A 40 -6.63 2.25 -4.72
N GLN A 41 -7.72 2.66 -5.37
CA GLN A 41 -8.46 1.76 -6.25
C GLN A 41 -7.63 1.35 -7.48
N ALA A 42 -6.87 2.28 -8.06
CA ALA A 42 -5.98 1.97 -9.18
C ALA A 42 -4.81 1.08 -8.73
N GLU A 43 -4.19 1.38 -7.58
CA GLU A 43 -3.13 0.58 -6.98
C GLU A 43 -3.60 -0.85 -6.68
N ALA A 44 -4.77 -1.03 -6.08
CA ALA A 44 -5.31 -2.36 -5.78
C ALA A 44 -5.48 -3.23 -7.05
N VAL A 45 -5.88 -2.62 -8.17
CA VAL A 45 -5.97 -3.31 -9.46
C VAL A 45 -4.58 -3.68 -9.99
N ALA A 46 -3.61 -2.77 -9.88
CA ALA A 46 -2.23 -3.03 -10.30
C ALA A 46 -1.60 -4.16 -9.46
N PHE A 47 -1.66 -4.05 -8.14
CA PHE A 47 -1.09 -5.02 -7.20
C PHE A 47 -1.71 -6.41 -7.36
N ALA A 48 -3.02 -6.50 -7.60
CA ALA A 48 -3.69 -7.78 -7.90
C ALA A 48 -3.15 -8.46 -9.18
N SER A 49 -2.50 -7.72 -10.06
CA SER A 49 -1.86 -8.23 -11.28
C SER A 49 -0.34 -8.41 -11.16
N GLY A 50 0.23 -8.15 -9.97
CA GLY A 50 1.67 -8.20 -9.73
C GLY A 50 2.42 -6.95 -10.18
N ASP A 51 1.71 -5.91 -10.58
CA ASP A 51 2.26 -4.60 -10.90
C ASP A 51 2.37 -3.78 -9.63
N PHE A 52 3.58 -3.71 -9.10
CA PHE A 52 3.96 -2.88 -7.96
C PHE A 52 4.89 -1.74 -8.42
N GLU A 53 4.71 -1.21 -9.65
CA GLU A 53 5.57 -0.16 -10.22
C GLU A 53 5.24 1.26 -9.71
N ASP A 54 4.02 1.53 -9.22
CA ASP A 54 3.60 2.88 -8.77
C ASP A 54 4.40 3.43 -7.54
N PRO A 55 4.99 2.61 -6.64
CA PRO A 55 5.94 3.08 -5.62
C PRO A 55 7.40 3.26 -6.10
N VAL A 56 7.73 3.05 -7.39
CA VAL A 56 9.10 2.68 -7.82
C VAL A 56 9.93 3.80 -8.48
N ASP A 57 9.42 5.02 -8.57
CA ASP A 57 10.14 6.09 -9.29
C ASP A 57 11.45 6.57 -8.61
N ILE A 58 11.77 6.12 -7.39
CA ILE A 58 13.02 6.48 -6.67
C ILE A 58 13.95 5.27 -6.40
N HIS A 59 13.41 4.06 -6.20
CA HIS A 59 14.21 2.89 -5.75
C HIS A 59 14.39 1.77 -6.77
N GLY A 60 13.70 1.80 -7.92
CA GLY A 60 13.76 0.71 -8.89
C GLY A 60 13.26 -0.64 -8.33
N ALA A 61 13.40 -1.71 -9.11
CA ALA A 61 12.99 -3.08 -8.74
C ALA A 61 13.74 -3.69 -7.53
N ASP A 62 14.50 -2.88 -6.78
CA ASP A 62 15.35 -3.27 -5.65
C ASP A 62 14.65 -3.11 -4.29
N MET A 63 13.38 -2.66 -4.27
CA MET A 63 12.62 -2.57 -3.02
C MET A 63 12.39 -3.98 -2.42
N PRO A 64 12.71 -4.21 -1.13
CA PRO A 64 12.48 -5.49 -0.48
C PRO A 64 11.04 -5.99 -0.66
N GLY A 65 10.89 -7.29 -0.90
CA GLY A 65 9.59 -7.94 -1.11
C GLY A 65 9.02 -7.85 -2.54
N VAL A 66 9.19 -6.73 -3.26
CA VAL A 66 8.50 -6.48 -4.54
C VAL A 66 8.68 -7.59 -5.57
N ALA A 67 9.91 -8.09 -5.78
CA ALA A 67 10.16 -9.17 -6.74
C ALA A 67 9.37 -10.47 -6.41
N ALA A 68 9.24 -10.80 -5.11
CA ALA A 68 8.46 -11.95 -4.67
C ALA A 68 6.96 -11.71 -4.79
N LEU A 69 6.50 -10.49 -4.47
CA LEU A 69 5.09 -10.09 -4.60
C LEU A 69 4.64 -10.13 -6.07
N SER A 70 5.41 -9.54 -6.99
CA SER A 70 5.12 -9.59 -8.43
C SER A 70 5.09 -11.02 -8.97
N ALA A 71 6.02 -11.88 -8.55
CA ALA A 71 6.08 -13.28 -8.99
C ALA A 71 4.97 -14.16 -8.38
N GLY A 72 4.38 -13.75 -7.25
CA GLY A 72 3.39 -14.51 -6.51
C GLY A 72 1.99 -13.88 -6.46
N ALA A 73 1.72 -12.87 -7.28
CA ALA A 73 0.49 -12.07 -7.20
C ALA A 73 -0.80 -12.92 -7.30
N ASP A 74 -0.78 -14.01 -8.06
CA ASP A 74 -1.89 -14.95 -8.19
C ASP A 74 -2.23 -15.71 -6.89
N ARG A 75 -1.37 -15.62 -5.88
CA ARG A 75 -1.49 -16.25 -4.56
C ARG A 75 -1.73 -15.24 -3.44
N ILE A 76 -1.95 -13.97 -3.78
CA ILE A 76 -2.24 -12.89 -2.83
C ILE A 76 -3.67 -12.40 -3.12
N ASP A 77 -4.52 -12.41 -2.09
CA ASP A 77 -5.78 -11.68 -2.15
C ASP A 77 -5.53 -10.20 -1.86
N VAL A 78 -5.93 -9.34 -2.79
CA VAL A 78 -5.79 -7.88 -2.71
C VAL A 78 -7.19 -7.29 -2.77
N THR A 79 -7.64 -6.72 -1.64
CA THR A 79 -9.00 -6.17 -1.50
C THR A 79 -8.96 -4.70 -1.16
N TYR A 80 -9.67 -3.88 -1.95
CA TYR A 80 -9.84 -2.44 -1.72
C TYR A 80 -11.12 -2.13 -0.92
N GLU A 81 -11.07 -1.12 -0.04
CA GLU A 81 -12.23 -0.59 0.68
C GLU A 81 -12.17 0.93 0.89
N ASP A 82 -13.29 1.62 0.68
CA ASP A 82 -13.50 3.02 1.08
C ASP A 82 -13.60 3.12 2.61
N ILE A 83 -12.90 4.08 3.22
CA ILE A 83 -13.09 4.47 4.63
C ILE A 83 -13.44 5.96 4.73
N ASP A 84 -13.97 6.41 5.87
CA ASP A 84 -14.48 7.78 6.04
C ASP A 84 -13.49 8.87 5.59
N ALA A 85 -12.21 8.71 5.93
CA ALA A 85 -11.15 9.68 5.64
C ALA A 85 -10.31 9.35 4.39
N GLY A 86 -10.63 8.32 3.61
CA GLY A 86 -9.80 7.87 2.50
C GLY A 86 -10.13 6.46 2.02
N ALA A 87 -9.11 5.62 1.92
CA ALA A 87 -9.24 4.21 1.52
C ALA A 87 -8.18 3.31 2.17
N GLN A 88 -8.39 2.01 2.06
CA GLN A 88 -7.42 0.98 2.44
C GLN A 88 -7.32 -0.14 1.39
N ILE A 89 -6.18 -0.81 1.38
CA ILE A 89 -5.92 -2.03 0.62
C ILE A 89 -5.47 -3.11 1.61
N VAL A 90 -6.17 -4.24 1.62
CA VAL A 90 -5.86 -5.41 2.44
C VAL A 90 -5.17 -6.43 1.56
N PHE A 91 -4.00 -6.90 2.01
CA PHE A 91 -3.21 -7.95 1.39
C PHE A 91 -3.27 -9.18 2.29
N SER A 92 -3.64 -10.34 1.74
CA SER A 92 -3.64 -11.59 2.50
C SER A 92 -3.21 -12.81 1.68
N THR A 93 -2.49 -13.72 2.32
CA THR A 93 -2.03 -14.97 1.70
C THR A 93 -1.73 -16.04 2.76
N ASP A 94 -1.87 -17.31 2.38
CA ASP A 94 -1.46 -18.46 3.21
C ASP A 94 -0.01 -18.90 2.94
N ASP A 95 0.66 -18.29 1.95
CA ASP A 95 2.06 -18.59 1.62
C ASP A 95 3.01 -17.82 2.57
N PRO A 96 3.77 -18.49 3.43
CA PRO A 96 4.65 -17.81 4.39
C PRO A 96 5.76 -16.99 3.73
N GLU A 97 6.23 -17.34 2.53
CA GLU A 97 7.23 -16.55 1.81
C GLU A 97 6.63 -15.23 1.34
N LEU A 98 5.37 -15.25 0.89
CA LEU A 98 4.66 -14.04 0.46
C LEU A 98 4.23 -13.18 1.65
N VAL A 99 3.89 -13.77 2.80
CA VAL A 99 3.69 -13.01 4.04
C VAL A 99 4.96 -12.23 4.38
N THR A 100 6.13 -12.88 4.39
CA THR A 100 7.41 -12.19 4.62
C THR A 100 7.65 -11.08 3.60
N ALA A 101 7.37 -11.33 2.31
CA ALA A 101 7.52 -10.31 1.27
C ALA A 101 6.61 -9.10 1.47
N ILE A 102 5.35 -9.28 1.92
CA ILE A 102 4.43 -8.17 2.25
C ILE A 102 5.01 -7.34 3.39
N LEU A 103 5.51 -7.98 4.44
CA LEU A 103 6.07 -7.30 5.61
C LEU A 103 7.37 -6.54 5.26
N ASP A 104 8.27 -7.16 4.51
CA ASP A 104 9.50 -6.50 4.02
C ASP A 104 9.18 -5.28 3.16
N TRP A 105 8.14 -5.38 2.31
CA TRP A 105 7.69 -4.28 1.48
C TRP A 105 7.07 -3.15 2.33
N PHE A 106 6.21 -3.48 3.29
CA PHE A 106 5.62 -2.50 4.22
C PHE A 106 6.68 -1.74 5.05
N ASP A 107 7.71 -2.45 5.51
CA ASP A 107 8.85 -1.85 6.21
C ASP A 107 9.60 -0.87 5.30
N ALA A 108 9.87 -1.27 4.06
CA ALA A 108 10.53 -0.42 3.07
C ALA A 108 9.70 0.83 2.74
N GLN A 109 8.39 0.67 2.55
CA GLN A 109 7.46 1.77 2.30
C GLN A 109 7.45 2.80 3.45
N THR A 110 7.45 2.32 4.69
CA THR A 110 7.50 3.22 5.85
C THR A 110 8.81 3.99 5.90
N SER A 111 9.93 3.33 5.58
CA SER A 111 11.24 3.99 5.57
C SER A 111 11.39 5.02 4.46
N ASP A 112 10.75 4.83 3.30
CA ASP A 112 10.90 5.71 2.15
C ASP A 112 10.02 6.97 2.24
N HIS A 113 8.79 6.81 2.75
CA HIS A 113 7.82 7.89 2.84
C HIS A 113 8.00 8.83 4.05
N GLY A 114 9.05 8.64 4.86
CA GLY A 114 9.49 9.62 5.88
C GLY A 114 8.39 10.07 6.84
N ASP A 115 8.28 11.39 7.08
CA ASP A 115 7.36 11.98 8.07
C ASP A 115 5.86 11.68 7.80
N HIS A 116 5.51 11.20 6.61
CA HIS A 116 4.13 10.92 6.18
C HIS A 116 3.73 9.45 6.32
N ALA A 117 4.67 8.55 6.63
CA ALA A 117 4.39 7.13 6.83
C ALA A 117 4.65 6.68 8.26
N GLN A 118 3.68 5.97 8.85
CA GLN A 118 3.76 5.46 10.21
C GLN A 118 3.51 3.94 10.24
N GLN A 119 4.32 3.24 11.04
CA GLN A 119 3.98 1.91 11.55
C GLN A 119 3.37 2.06 12.94
N SER A 120 2.27 1.38 13.21
CA SER A 120 1.67 1.35 14.56
C SER A 120 1.10 0.00 14.89
#